data_AF-A0A8S4NBY9-F1
#
_entry.id   AF-A0A8S4NBY9-F1
#
_cell.length_a   1.000
_cell.length_b   1.000
_cell.length_c   1.000
_cell.angle_alpha   90.00
_cell.angle_beta   90.00
_cell.angle_gamma   90.00
#
_symmetry.space_group_name_H-M   'P 1'
#
loop_
_entity.id
_entity.type
_entity.pdbx_description
1 polymer ?
#
loop_
_entity_poly.entity_id
_entity_poly.type
_entity_poly.pdbx_seq_one_letter_code
_entity_poly.pdbx_strand_id
1 'polypeptide(L)'
;EFTMKTAWIFCIIFFILNHGLDFVGSSILDSNELSVYLSEILRDRLGVNAMQNHLDMDVKFLKRIVNFEADLNKLSASLDAKFNSYINAARKLEDVIERNYGNFTKSPTQQECCHSRPRERDERFKAKVDLGNWCIRISETAPRQDQRVYFHSELTEVMKENMKNGSTLAPNKA
;
A
#
# COMPACT_ATOMS: atom_id res chain seq x y z
N GLU A 1 -54.84 -32.75 -70.09
CA GLU A 1 -53.73 -33.56 -69.54
C GLU A 1 -52.57 -32.64 -69.17
N PHE A 2 -51.91 -32.91 -68.03
CA PHE A 2 -50.72 -32.23 -67.47
C PHE A 2 -50.72 -30.69 -67.47
N THR A 3 -51.79 -30.08 -66.93
CA THR A 3 -51.80 -29.39 -65.61
C THR A 3 -50.91 -28.15 -65.46
N MET A 4 -51.48 -27.00 -65.81
CA MET A 4 -51.07 -25.63 -65.43
C MET A 4 -50.79 -25.43 -63.92
N LYS A 5 -51.22 -26.38 -63.06
CA LYS A 5 -50.95 -26.40 -61.62
C LYS A 5 -49.53 -26.84 -61.24
N THR A 6 -48.84 -27.63 -62.08
CA THR A 6 -47.43 -28.00 -61.83
C THR A 6 -46.47 -26.89 -62.25
N ALA A 7 -46.83 -26.09 -63.26
CA ALA A 7 -46.04 -24.94 -63.71
C ALA A 7 -45.90 -23.85 -62.63
N TRP A 8 -46.96 -23.60 -61.83
CA TRP A 8 -46.90 -22.61 -60.75
C TRP A 8 -46.03 -23.06 -59.57
N ILE A 9 -46.02 -24.37 -59.27
CA ILE A 9 -45.12 -24.95 -58.26
C ILE A 9 -43.66 -24.89 -58.75
N PHE A 10 -43.41 -25.16 -60.03
CA PHE A 10 -42.08 -24.96 -60.62
C PHE A 10 -41.64 -23.49 -60.63
N CYS A 11 -42.54 -22.52 -60.84
CA CYS A 11 -42.21 -21.10 -60.74
C CYS A 11 -41.91 -20.65 -59.30
N ILE A 12 -42.64 -21.15 -58.30
CA ILE A 12 -42.36 -20.83 -56.88
C ILE A 12 -41.03 -21.47 -56.45
N ILE A 13 -40.77 -22.72 -56.86
CA ILE A 13 -39.49 -23.39 -56.60
C ILE A 13 -38.34 -22.67 -57.33
N PHE A 14 -38.53 -22.23 -58.57
CA PHE A 14 -37.54 -21.45 -59.32
C PHE A 14 -37.33 -20.05 -58.74
N PHE A 15 -38.37 -19.41 -58.17
CA PHE A 15 -38.24 -18.17 -57.41
C PHE A 15 -37.54 -18.38 -56.06
N ILE A 16 -37.79 -19.49 -55.36
CA ILE A 16 -37.07 -19.83 -54.12
C ILE A 16 -35.63 -20.32 -54.41
N LEU A 17 -35.35 -20.87 -55.60
CA LEU A 17 -33.97 -21.23 -56.02
C LEU A 17 -33.17 -20.07 -56.62
N ASN A 18 -33.82 -19.08 -57.25
CA ASN A 18 -33.14 -17.86 -57.76
C ASN A 18 -33.17 -16.68 -56.78
N HIS A 19 -34.08 -16.63 -55.81
CA HIS A 19 -34.13 -15.61 -54.74
C HIS A 19 -33.93 -16.17 -53.33
N GLY A 20 -33.70 -17.49 -53.18
CA GLY A 20 -33.34 -18.10 -51.89
C GLY A 20 -31.83 -18.17 -51.70
N LEU A 21 -31.12 -17.07 -51.94
CA LEU A 21 -29.82 -16.79 -51.34
C LEU A 21 -29.54 -15.27 -51.28
N ASP A 22 -30.56 -14.44 -51.11
CA ASP A 22 -30.38 -13.19 -50.35
C ASP A 22 -30.78 -13.48 -48.89
N PHE A 23 -30.13 -14.49 -48.30
CA PHE A 23 -29.66 -14.26 -46.95
C PHE A 23 -28.79 -13.02 -47.11
N VAL A 24 -29.28 -11.85 -46.69
CA VAL A 24 -28.41 -10.73 -46.31
C VAL A 24 -27.61 -11.23 -45.11
N GLY A 25 -26.70 -12.13 -45.40
CA GLY A 25 -25.59 -12.52 -44.61
C GLY A 25 -24.45 -11.63 -45.05
N SER A 26 -23.96 -10.88 -44.07
CA SER A 26 -22.63 -10.29 -44.10
C SER A 26 -22.44 -9.26 -45.22
N SER A 27 -22.86 -8.02 -44.99
CA SER A 27 -21.89 -7.08 -44.44
C SER A 27 -22.49 -6.20 -43.33
N ILE A 28 -23.02 -6.85 -42.29
CA ILE A 28 -23.09 -6.26 -40.95
C ILE A 28 -21.64 -5.97 -40.56
N LEU A 29 -21.22 -4.71 -40.70
CA LEU A 29 -19.93 -4.13 -40.34
C LEU A 29 -18.75 -5.04 -40.71
N ASP A 30 -18.01 -4.71 -41.77
CA ASP A 30 -16.69 -5.30 -41.92
C ASP A 30 -15.89 -4.96 -40.65
N SER A 31 -15.80 -5.94 -39.75
CA SER A 31 -15.21 -5.80 -38.43
C SER A 31 -13.75 -5.36 -38.57
N ASN A 32 -13.12 -5.69 -39.70
CA ASN A 32 -11.79 -5.21 -40.03
C ASN A 32 -11.80 -3.72 -40.35
N GLU A 33 -12.78 -3.21 -41.10
CA GLU A 33 -12.90 -1.79 -41.42
C GLU A 33 -13.24 -0.95 -40.18
N LEU A 34 -14.16 -1.43 -39.34
CA LEU A 34 -14.51 -0.77 -38.07
C LEU A 34 -13.34 -0.79 -37.08
N SER A 35 -12.60 -1.90 -36.98
CA SER A 35 -11.44 -2.00 -36.09
C SER A 35 -10.27 -1.15 -36.58
N VAL A 36 -10.06 -1.02 -37.89
CA VAL A 36 -9.08 -0.09 -38.47
C VAL A 36 -9.47 1.35 -38.14
N TYR A 37 -10.73 1.71 -38.33
CA TYR A 37 -11.22 3.07 -38.03
C TYR A 37 -11.16 3.41 -36.53
N LEU A 38 -11.53 2.46 -35.66
CA LEU A 38 -11.39 2.62 -34.21
C LEU A 38 -9.91 2.73 -33.80
N SER A 39 -9.02 1.91 -34.38
CA SER A 39 -7.58 1.99 -34.14
C SER A 39 -7.00 3.35 -34.56
N GLU A 40 -7.44 3.87 -35.71
CA GLU A 40 -7.04 5.18 -36.21
C GLU A 40 -7.54 6.30 -35.29
N ILE A 41 -8.78 6.25 -34.82
CA ILE A 41 -9.31 7.18 -33.82
C ILE A 41 -8.52 7.08 -32.50
N LEU A 42 -8.25 5.88 -31.99
CA LEU A 42 -7.48 5.68 -30.76
C LEU A 42 -6.05 6.20 -30.90
N ARG A 43 -5.45 6.10 -32.09
CA ARG A 43 -4.09 6.58 -32.34
C ARG A 43 -4.04 8.10 -32.50
N ASP A 44 -5.00 8.68 -33.22
CA ASP A 44 -4.94 10.06 -33.69
C ASP A 44 -5.73 11.05 -32.81
N ARG A 45 -6.88 10.65 -32.25
CA ARG A 45 -7.73 11.53 -31.40
C ARG A 45 -7.37 11.48 -29.92
N LEU A 46 -6.96 10.32 -29.43
CA LEU A 46 -6.48 10.17 -28.05
C LEU A 46 -5.00 10.57 -27.91
N GLY A 47 -4.33 10.87 -29.03
CA GLY A 47 -2.98 11.42 -29.02
C GLY A 47 -1.92 10.45 -28.52
N VAL A 48 -2.14 9.13 -28.64
CA VAL A 48 -1.20 8.09 -28.18
C VAL A 48 0.19 8.30 -28.80
N ASN A 49 0.25 8.57 -30.11
CA ASN A 49 1.50 8.87 -30.80
C ASN A 49 2.13 10.18 -30.33
N ALA A 50 1.32 11.21 -30.07
CA ALA A 50 1.82 12.49 -29.58
C ALA A 50 2.43 12.34 -28.16
N MET A 51 1.78 11.56 -27.29
CA MET A 51 2.27 11.27 -25.95
C MET A 51 3.52 10.39 -25.97
N GLN A 52 3.55 9.36 -26.82
CA GLN A 52 4.72 8.51 -27.01
C GLN A 52 5.91 9.30 -27.56
N ASN A 53 5.69 10.13 -28.58
CA ASN A 53 6.73 11.01 -29.12
C ASN A 53 7.24 12.01 -28.07
N HIS A 54 6.37 12.53 -27.21
CA HIS A 54 6.80 13.42 -26.12
C HIS A 54 7.63 12.68 -25.06
N LEU A 55 7.25 11.44 -24.70
CA LEU A 55 8.03 10.56 -23.84
C LEU A 55 9.41 10.23 -24.44
N ASP A 56 9.48 10.02 -25.75
CA ASP A 56 10.70 9.62 -26.46
C ASP A 56 11.64 10.81 -26.78
N MET A 57 11.10 12.01 -27.00
CA MET A 57 11.88 13.19 -27.42
C MET A 57 12.26 14.13 -26.27
N ASP A 58 11.36 14.38 -25.31
CA ASP A 58 11.52 15.54 -24.39
C ASP A 58 11.69 15.17 -22.93
N VAL A 59 11.30 13.95 -22.52
CA VAL A 59 11.38 13.61 -21.10
C VAL A 59 12.59 12.75 -20.83
N LYS A 60 13.55 13.32 -20.08
CA LYS A 60 14.73 12.63 -19.55
C LYS A 60 14.34 11.65 -18.44
N PHE A 61 13.48 10.68 -18.73
CA PHE A 61 13.23 9.59 -17.82
C PHE A 61 14.45 8.68 -17.80
N LEU A 62 15.06 8.56 -16.62
CA LEU A 62 16.02 7.51 -16.37
C LEU A 62 15.28 6.18 -16.42
N LYS A 63 15.41 5.46 -17.54
CA LYS A 63 14.95 4.07 -17.65
C LYS A 63 15.78 3.22 -16.69
N ARG A 64 15.24 2.99 -15.49
CA ARG A 64 15.85 2.09 -14.51
C ARG A 64 15.53 0.65 -14.91
N ILE A 65 16.56 -0.11 -15.25
CA ILE A 65 16.44 -1.57 -15.32
C ILE A 65 16.24 -2.05 -13.89
N VAL A 66 15.07 -2.60 -13.59
CA VAL A 66 14.78 -3.20 -12.29
C VAL A 66 15.58 -4.49 -12.19
N ASN A 67 16.61 -4.50 -11.36
CA ASN A 67 17.28 -5.73 -10.98
C ASN A 67 16.54 -6.32 -9.78
N PHE A 68 15.65 -7.26 -10.07
CA PHE A 68 14.77 -7.87 -9.09
C PHE A 68 15.54 -8.47 -7.90
N GLU A 69 16.64 -9.16 -8.16
CA GLU A 69 17.44 -9.80 -7.12
C GLU A 69 18.12 -8.75 -6.21
N ALA A 70 18.74 -7.72 -6.79
CA ALA A 70 19.37 -6.66 -6.03
C ALA A 70 18.35 -5.85 -5.20
N ASP A 71 17.18 -5.56 -5.77
CA ASP A 71 16.12 -4.83 -5.10
C ASP A 71 15.48 -5.64 -3.96
N LEU A 72 15.28 -6.96 -4.16
CA LEU A 72 14.82 -7.86 -3.10
C LEU A 72 15.84 -7.99 -1.97
N ASN A 73 17.12 -8.15 -2.30
CA ASN A 73 18.18 -8.22 -1.28
C ASN A 73 18.25 -6.93 -0.46
N LYS A 74 18.11 -5.77 -1.12
CA LYS A 74 18.05 -4.47 -0.45
C LYS A 74 16.83 -4.36 0.46
N LEU A 75 15.67 -4.85 0.01
CA LEU A 75 14.45 -4.86 0.83
C LEU A 75 14.59 -5.79 2.04
N SER A 76 15.10 -7.00 1.85
CA SER A 76 15.35 -7.96 2.94
C SER A 76 16.29 -7.36 3.98
N ALA A 77 17.45 -6.84 3.56
CA ALA A 77 18.40 -6.19 4.46
C ALA A 77 17.78 -5.00 5.22
N SER A 78 16.92 -4.22 4.56
CA SER A 78 16.22 -3.11 5.20
C SER A 78 15.19 -3.58 6.24
N LEU A 79 14.48 -4.67 5.97
CA LEU A 79 13.53 -5.27 6.90
C LEU A 79 14.26 -5.88 8.10
N ASP A 80 15.30 -6.64 7.85
CA ASP A 80 16.13 -7.26 8.89
C ASP A 80 16.74 -6.19 9.80
N ALA A 81 17.32 -5.14 9.25
CA ALA A 81 17.84 -4.01 10.02
C ALA A 81 16.74 -3.34 10.87
N LYS A 82 15.53 -3.17 10.30
CA LYS A 82 14.40 -2.58 11.00
C LYS A 82 13.94 -3.45 12.17
N PHE A 83 13.75 -4.75 11.98
CA PHE A 83 13.33 -5.67 13.04
C PHE A 83 14.40 -5.83 14.12
N ASN A 84 15.67 -5.99 13.72
CA ASN A 84 16.78 -6.08 14.66
C ASN A 84 16.93 -4.80 15.50
N SER A 85 16.61 -3.62 14.95
CA SER A 85 16.59 -2.39 15.73
C SER A 85 15.57 -2.42 16.87
N TYR A 86 14.36 -2.96 16.64
CA TYR A 86 13.35 -3.11 17.71
C TYR A 86 13.80 -4.12 18.76
N ILE A 87 14.32 -5.27 18.31
CA ILE A 87 14.78 -6.35 19.19
C ILE A 87 15.93 -5.85 20.08
N ASN A 88 16.91 -5.16 19.50
CA ASN A 88 18.04 -4.62 20.25
C ASN A 88 17.61 -3.54 21.25
N ALA A 89 16.66 -2.67 20.88
CA ALA A 89 16.10 -1.68 21.80
C ALA A 89 15.40 -2.35 22.99
N ALA A 90 14.64 -3.42 22.75
CA ALA A 90 13.99 -4.20 23.80
C ALA A 90 14.99 -4.92 24.71
N ARG A 91 16.00 -5.59 24.14
CA ARG A 91 17.07 -6.27 24.89
C ARG A 91 17.82 -5.31 25.81
N LYS A 92 18.16 -4.11 25.33
CA LYS A 92 18.80 -3.09 26.18
C LYS A 92 17.95 -2.73 27.42
N LEU A 93 16.63 -2.68 27.28
CA LEU A 93 15.73 -2.41 28.39
C LEU A 93 15.65 -3.61 29.35
N GLU A 94 15.57 -4.82 28.80
CA GLU A 94 15.60 -6.09 29.54
C GLU A 94 16.89 -6.20 30.38
N ASP A 95 18.05 -5.99 29.79
CA ASP A 95 19.36 -6.04 30.48
C ASP A 95 19.41 -5.09 31.68
N VAL A 96 18.84 -3.89 31.56
CA VAL A 96 18.78 -2.92 32.67
C VAL A 96 17.83 -3.39 33.76
N ILE A 97 16.69 -3.99 33.39
CA ILE A 97 15.72 -4.52 34.34
C ILE A 97 16.32 -5.70 35.12
N GLU A 98 16.93 -6.66 34.43
CA GLU A 98 17.53 -7.83 35.06
C GLU A 98 18.68 -7.46 35.99
N ARG A 99 19.58 -6.57 35.54
CA ARG A 99 20.72 -6.12 36.33
C ARG A 99 20.32 -5.37 37.59
N ASN A 100 19.24 -4.58 37.51
CA ASN A 100 18.80 -3.71 38.60
C ASN A 100 17.61 -4.26 39.38
N TYR A 101 17.17 -5.51 39.13
CA TYR A 101 15.93 -6.08 39.67
C TYR A 101 15.79 -5.91 41.20
N GLY A 102 16.90 -6.05 41.95
CA GLY A 102 16.91 -5.85 43.40
C GLY A 102 17.07 -4.40 43.89
N ASN A 103 17.44 -3.48 43.00
CA ASN A 103 17.80 -2.09 43.32
C ASN A 103 16.71 -1.09 42.89
N PHE A 104 15.58 -1.56 42.39
CA PHE A 104 14.48 -0.69 42.03
C PHE A 104 13.94 0.03 43.26
N THR A 105 14.13 1.34 43.28
CA THR A 105 13.55 2.18 44.32
C THR A 105 12.07 2.38 44.06
N LYS A 106 11.29 2.34 45.14
CA LYS A 106 9.88 2.70 45.12
C LYS A 106 9.77 4.21 44.87
N SER A 107 9.39 4.58 43.65
CA SER A 107 9.22 5.99 43.29
C SER A 107 7.90 6.52 43.87
N PRO A 108 7.88 7.70 44.52
CA PRO A 108 6.63 8.35 44.88
C PRO A 108 5.85 8.65 43.59
N THR A 109 4.61 8.17 43.58
CA THR A 109 3.53 8.36 42.58
C THR A 109 3.94 9.19 41.37
N GLN A 110 4.41 8.52 40.32
CA GLN A 110 4.69 9.20 39.07
C GLN A 110 3.40 9.77 38.49
N GLN A 111 3.48 10.97 37.94
CA GLN A 111 2.34 11.62 37.29
C GLN A 111 1.84 10.78 36.11
N GLU A 112 0.54 10.52 36.07
CA GLU A 112 -0.07 9.82 34.95
C GLU A 112 0.16 10.58 33.63
N CYS A 113 0.29 9.85 32.52
CA CYS A 113 0.48 10.42 31.18
C CYS A 113 -0.59 11.46 30.79
N CYS A 114 -1.77 11.39 31.40
CA CYS A 114 -2.89 12.29 31.16
C CYS A 114 -2.71 13.67 31.80
N HIS A 115 -1.90 13.78 32.86
CA HIS A 115 -1.72 15.01 33.61
C HIS A 115 -0.56 15.86 33.03
N SER A 116 -0.77 17.18 32.98
CA SER A 116 -0.08 18.08 32.06
C SER A 116 1.43 18.18 32.26
N ARG A 117 2.18 17.56 31.36
CA ARG A 117 3.55 17.97 31.01
C ARG A 117 3.55 18.75 29.69
N PRO A 118 4.54 19.62 29.44
CA PRO A 118 4.73 20.23 28.13
C PRO A 118 4.90 19.11 27.11
N ARG A 119 3.98 19.03 26.16
CA ARG A 119 3.97 18.04 25.09
C ARG A 119 4.22 18.75 23.78
N GLU A 120 5.25 18.31 23.07
CA GLU A 120 5.66 18.87 21.79
C GLU A 120 5.11 18.01 20.64
N ARG A 121 5.02 18.61 19.46
CA ARG A 121 4.64 17.89 18.25
C ARG A 121 5.90 17.30 17.64
N ASP A 122 6.00 15.98 17.63
CA ASP A 122 7.01 15.22 16.88
C ASP A 122 6.32 14.59 15.67
N GLU A 123 6.92 14.70 14.48
CA GLU A 123 6.32 14.25 13.23
C GLU A 123 6.08 12.73 13.16
N ARG A 124 6.81 11.97 13.98
CA ARG A 124 6.67 10.51 14.09
C ARG A 124 5.40 10.09 14.85
N PHE A 125 4.75 11.02 15.55
CA PHE A 125 3.59 10.73 16.39
C PHE A 125 2.37 11.57 15.95
N LYS A 126 1.20 10.94 15.93
CA LYS A 126 -0.07 11.65 15.64
C LYS A 126 -0.51 12.56 16.80
N ALA A 127 -0.03 12.29 18.00
CA ALA A 127 -0.34 13.03 19.22
C ALA A 127 0.87 13.85 19.67
N LYS A 128 0.63 14.89 20.49
CA LYS A 128 1.71 15.59 21.17
C LYS A 128 2.36 14.65 22.19
N VAL A 129 3.68 14.58 22.20
CA VAL A 129 4.47 13.68 23.04
C VAL A 129 5.50 14.44 23.88
N ASP A 130 5.90 13.85 25.00
CA ASP A 130 7.06 14.27 25.79
C ASP A 130 8.13 13.19 25.63
N LEU A 131 9.23 13.51 24.94
CA LEU A 131 10.36 12.61 24.74
C LEU A 131 11.42 12.72 25.85
N GLY A 132 11.32 13.76 26.67
CA GLY A 132 12.24 14.06 27.76
C GLY A 132 11.89 13.33 29.05
N ASN A 133 10.63 12.93 29.22
CA ASN A 133 10.18 12.24 30.42
C ASN A 133 9.24 11.08 30.10
N TRP A 134 9.39 10.00 30.86
CA TRP A 134 8.44 8.89 30.83
C TRP A 134 7.26 9.18 31.76
N CYS A 135 6.13 8.54 31.48
CA CYS A 135 4.91 8.66 32.24
C CYS A 135 4.28 7.28 32.45
N ILE A 136 3.34 7.18 33.38
CA ILE A 136 2.65 5.92 33.67
C ILE A 136 1.19 6.00 33.30
N ARG A 137 0.63 4.85 32.93
CA ARG A 137 -0.80 4.64 32.87
C ARG A 137 -1.17 3.67 33.98
N ILE A 138 -1.94 4.15 34.94
CA ILE A 138 -2.49 3.33 36.01
C ILE A 138 -3.82 2.76 35.51
N SER A 139 -4.07 1.48 35.76
CA SER A 139 -5.38 0.89 35.47
C SER A 139 -6.43 1.48 36.42
N GLU A 140 -7.61 1.80 35.90
CA GLU A 140 -8.74 2.28 36.72
C GLU A 140 -9.16 1.28 37.80
N THR A 141 -8.88 -0.02 37.56
CA THR A 141 -9.17 -1.11 38.48
C THR A 141 -8.07 -1.36 39.53
N ALA A 142 -6.92 -0.67 39.46
CA ALA A 142 -5.81 -0.88 40.38
C ALA A 142 -6.09 -0.23 41.76
N PRO A 143 -5.88 -0.95 42.88
CA PRO A 143 -6.02 -0.37 44.21
C PRO A 143 -5.09 0.85 44.37
N ARG A 144 -5.62 1.98 44.84
CA ARG A 144 -4.86 3.24 45.01
C ARG A 144 -3.58 3.09 45.85
N GLN A 145 -3.57 2.10 46.75
CA GLN A 145 -2.47 1.82 47.68
C GLN A 145 -1.29 1.06 47.02
N ASP A 146 -1.52 0.47 45.85
CA ASP A 146 -0.54 -0.32 45.08
C ASP A 146 -0.12 0.35 43.76
N GLN A 147 -0.44 1.62 43.57
CA GLN A 147 0.00 2.42 42.42
C GLN A 147 1.49 2.85 42.52
N ARG A 148 2.31 2.02 43.17
CA ARG A 148 3.72 2.29 43.43
C ARG A 148 4.53 1.68 42.31
N VAL A 149 5.30 2.51 41.62
CA VAL A 149 6.09 2.10 40.47
C VAL A 149 7.52 1.88 40.93
N TYR A 150 8.03 0.70 40.62
CA TYR A 150 9.43 0.35 40.78
C TYR A 150 10.16 0.89 39.56
N PHE A 151 11.03 1.87 39.77
CA PHE A 151 11.74 2.51 38.67
C PHE A 151 13.21 2.76 39.01
N HIS A 152 14.06 2.70 37.98
CA HIS A 152 15.49 2.96 38.06
C HIS A 152 15.89 4.00 37.00
N SER A 153 16.72 4.98 37.35
CA SER A 153 17.08 6.11 36.46
C SER A 153 17.70 5.66 35.14
N GLU A 154 18.53 4.60 35.18
CA GLU A 154 19.16 3.99 33.99
C GLU A 154 18.12 3.55 32.95
N LEU A 155 16.94 3.12 33.37
CA LEU A 155 15.85 2.73 32.46
C LEU A 155 15.33 3.94 31.67
N THR A 156 15.28 5.14 32.29
CA THR A 156 14.92 6.38 31.57
C THR A 156 15.97 6.73 30.53
N GLU A 157 17.25 6.55 30.87
CA GLU A 157 18.36 6.89 29.98
C GLU A 157 18.36 5.99 28.75
N VAL A 158 18.17 4.68 28.93
CA VAL A 158 18.05 3.73 27.82
C VAL A 158 16.79 3.99 26.98
N MET A 159 15.64 4.34 27.59
CA MET A 159 14.45 4.76 26.84
C MET A 159 14.73 5.99 25.97
N LYS A 160 15.43 7.00 26.51
CA LYS A 160 15.83 8.20 25.77
C LYS A 160 16.82 7.89 24.65
N GLU A 161 17.81 7.06 24.93
CA GLU A 161 18.81 6.62 23.95
C GLU A 161 18.14 5.86 22.81
N ASN A 162 17.26 4.92 23.12
CA ASN A 162 16.47 4.18 22.13
C ASN A 162 15.64 5.14 21.28
N MET A 163 14.99 6.15 21.87
CA MET A 163 14.21 7.15 21.12
C MET A 163 15.05 8.08 20.22
N LYS A 164 16.31 8.34 20.59
CA LYS A 164 17.27 9.13 19.79
C LYS A 164 17.84 8.30 18.63
N ASN A 165 18.25 7.07 18.92
CA ASN A 165 18.90 6.18 17.95
C ASN A 165 17.88 5.50 17.02
N GLY A 166 16.66 5.30 17.51
CA GLY A 166 15.55 4.70 16.81
C GLY A 166 14.61 5.73 16.20
N SER A 167 15.04 6.42 15.14
CA SER A 167 14.14 7.23 14.31
C SER A 167 12.95 6.42 13.76
N THR A 168 13.06 5.08 13.76
CA THR A 168 12.07 4.09 13.35
C THR A 168 11.30 3.41 14.48
N LEU A 169 11.63 3.63 15.76
CA LEU A 169 10.90 2.98 16.86
C LEU A 169 9.45 3.48 17.00
N ALA A 170 9.18 4.67 16.46
CA ALA A 170 7.84 5.19 16.29
C ALA A 170 7.29 4.78 14.91
N PRO A 171 6.00 4.44 14.79
CA PRO A 171 5.40 4.12 13.51
C PRO A 171 5.52 5.31 12.56
N ASN A 172 6.30 5.17 11.48
CA ASN A 172 6.28 6.13 10.38
C ASN A 172 4.84 6.26 9.87
N LYS A 173 4.42 7.49 9.56
CA LYS A 173 3.19 7.76 8.80
C LYS A 173 3.15 6.83 7.58
N ALA A 174 2.16 5.97 7.53
CA ALA A 174 1.62 5.43 6.28
C ALA A 174 0.72 6.48 5.64
#